data_AF-A0A3B8M5Q8-F1
#
_entry.id   AF-A0A3B8M5Q8-F1
#
_cell.length_a   1.000
_cell.length_b   1.000
_cell.length_c   1.000
_cell.angle_alpha   90.00
_cell.angle_beta   90.00
_cell.angle_gamma   90.00
#
_symmetry.space_group_name_H-M   'P 1'
#
loop_
_entity.id
_entity.type
_entity.pdbx_description
1 polymer ?
#
loop_
_entity_poly.entity_id
_entity_poly.type
_entity_poly.pdbx_seq_one_letter_code
_entity_poly.pdbx_strand_id
1 'polypeptide(L)'
;RGATRAGRDPNELQIQLWLTASIDSDPLVAARRARGNVVFYASIPSYRSYFEAHGFGAMFDALVEARKSLPLENCLDMVPLEAAKTFAVCGTWDEVGEEIVTIAQHANSVCVKPPMWAIDPLEVKQQGEEIEKLLLG
;
A
#
# COMPACT_ATOMS: atom_id res chain seq x y z
N ARG A 1 -4.59 -23.99 -2.97
CA ARG A 1 -5.56 -25.12 -3.12
C ARG A 1 -6.46 -25.01 -4.36
N GLY A 2 -6.63 -23.83 -4.98
CA GLY A 2 -7.46 -23.67 -6.20
C GLY A 2 -6.92 -24.38 -7.45
N ALA A 3 -5.63 -24.20 -7.79
CA ALA A 3 -5.02 -24.80 -8.99
C ALA A 3 -5.13 -26.33 -9.02
N THR A 4 -4.73 -27.00 -7.94
CA THR A 4 -4.85 -28.46 -7.81
C THR A 4 -6.29 -28.94 -7.98
N ARG A 5 -7.28 -28.24 -7.40
CA ARG A 5 -8.71 -28.57 -7.56
C ARG A 5 -9.18 -28.44 -9.01
N ALA A 6 -8.58 -27.54 -9.78
CA ALA A 6 -8.85 -27.34 -11.20
C ALA A 6 -7.97 -28.21 -12.12
N GLY A 7 -7.18 -29.15 -11.57
CA GLY A 7 -6.27 -30.00 -12.35
C GLY A 7 -5.06 -29.28 -12.95
N ARG A 8 -4.69 -28.12 -12.40
CA ARG A 8 -3.52 -27.31 -12.83
C ARG A 8 -2.36 -27.48 -11.85
N ASP A 9 -1.13 -27.43 -12.35
CA ASP A 9 0.06 -27.34 -11.51
C ASP A 9 0.12 -25.95 -10.83
N PRO A 10 0.13 -25.86 -9.49
CA PRO A 10 0.32 -24.60 -8.79
C PRO A 10 1.59 -23.84 -9.20
N ASN A 11 2.65 -24.53 -9.62
CA ASN A 11 3.92 -23.91 -10.02
C ASN A 11 3.85 -23.21 -11.38
N GLU A 12 2.83 -23.50 -12.19
CA GLU A 12 2.60 -22.81 -13.47
C GLU A 12 1.83 -21.49 -13.29
N LEU A 13 1.38 -21.18 -12.06
CA LEU A 13 0.72 -19.91 -11.78
C LEU A 13 1.73 -18.78 -11.78
N GLN A 14 1.45 -17.72 -12.54
CA GLN A 14 2.15 -16.45 -12.43
C GLN A 14 1.47 -15.59 -11.39
N ILE A 15 2.15 -15.38 -10.26
CA ILE A 15 1.69 -14.52 -9.17
C ILE A 15 2.32 -13.14 -9.37
N GLN A 16 1.48 -12.12 -9.47
CA GLN A 16 1.91 -10.72 -9.50
C GLN A 16 1.37 -10.00 -8.26
N LEU A 17 2.26 -9.37 -7.50
CA LEU A 17 1.88 -8.53 -6.37
C LEU A 17 1.84 -7.06 -6.78
N TRP A 18 0.84 -6.34 -6.29
CA TRP A 18 0.68 -4.91 -6.52
C TRP A 18 0.96 -4.16 -5.23
N LEU A 19 2.03 -3.37 -5.24
CA LEU A 19 2.55 -2.67 -4.07
C LEU A 19 2.32 -1.17 -4.23
N THR A 20 2.02 -0.52 -3.12
CA THR A 20 2.12 0.93 -3.01
C THR A 20 3.41 1.24 -2.27
N ALA A 21 4.30 2.03 -2.89
CA ALA A 21 5.55 2.45 -2.28
C ALA A 21 5.60 3.97 -2.15
N SER A 22 6.18 4.47 -1.06
CA SER A 22 6.40 5.89 -0.79
C SER A 22 7.83 6.07 -0.30
N ILE A 23 8.63 6.83 -1.03
CA ILE A 23 10.06 7.01 -0.78
C ILE A 23 10.29 8.44 -0.27
N ASP A 24 11.01 8.58 0.83
CA ASP A 24 11.44 9.88 1.34
C ASP A 24 12.68 9.71 2.24
N SER A 25 13.55 10.72 2.28
CA SER A 25 14.67 10.76 3.23
C SER A 25 14.21 10.73 4.70
N ASP A 26 12.99 11.21 4.99
CA ASP A 26 12.34 11.05 6.29
C ASP A 26 11.22 9.98 6.18
N PRO A 27 11.39 8.80 6.80
CA PRO A 27 10.38 7.74 6.80
C PRO A 27 9.01 8.18 7.33
N LEU A 28 8.93 9.22 8.17
CA LEU A 28 7.66 9.75 8.65
C LEU A 28 6.93 10.52 7.54
N VAL A 29 7.64 11.22 6.67
CA VAL A 29 7.06 11.88 5.50
C VAL A 29 6.56 10.84 4.52
N ALA A 30 7.35 9.80 4.25
CA ALA A 30 6.93 8.67 3.42
C ALA A 30 5.62 8.03 3.90
N ALA A 31 5.53 7.73 5.21
CA ALA A 31 4.34 7.16 5.82
C ALA A 31 3.13 8.11 5.80
N ARG A 32 3.32 9.41 6.04
CA ARG A 32 2.23 10.40 5.96
C ARG A 32 1.62 10.44 4.58
N ARG A 33 2.45 10.44 3.53
CA ARG A 33 2.01 10.40 2.13
C ARG A 33 1.13 9.19 1.83
N ALA A 34 1.46 8.02 2.37
CA ALA A 34 0.71 6.79 2.12
C ALA A 34 -0.69 6.74 2.77
N ARG A 35 -1.00 7.61 3.74
CA ARG A 35 -2.27 7.58 4.49
C ARG A 35 -3.50 7.65 3.60
N GLY A 36 -3.49 8.48 2.56
CA GLY A 36 -4.64 8.61 1.67
C GLY A 36 -5.00 7.29 0.96
N ASN A 37 -3.97 6.49 0.62
CA ASN A 37 -4.18 5.17 0.05
C ASN A 37 -4.84 4.22 1.06
N VAL A 38 -4.46 4.27 2.34
CA VAL A 38 -5.11 3.50 3.40
C VAL A 38 -6.57 3.93 3.59
N VAL A 39 -6.86 5.23 3.64
CA VAL A 39 -8.24 5.73 3.76
C VAL A 39 -9.11 5.27 2.58
N PHE A 40 -8.56 5.28 1.36
CA PHE A 40 -9.25 4.79 0.17
C PHE A 40 -9.61 3.31 0.30
N TYR A 41 -8.64 2.44 0.61
CA TYR A 41 -8.91 1.00 0.77
C TYR A 41 -9.82 0.69 1.96
N ALA A 42 -9.79 1.51 3.01
CA ALA A 42 -10.72 1.41 4.13
C ALA A 42 -12.18 1.70 3.73
N SER A 43 -12.43 2.37 2.61
CA SER A 43 -13.80 2.58 2.09
C SER A 43 -14.36 1.40 1.29
N ILE A 44 -13.59 0.33 1.09
CA ILE A 44 -13.99 -0.85 0.33
C ILE A 44 -14.35 -1.97 1.33
N PRO A 45 -15.64 -2.33 1.50
CA PRO A 45 -16.08 -3.22 2.59
C PRO A 45 -15.37 -4.58 2.63
N SER A 46 -14.96 -5.12 1.48
CA SER A 46 -14.27 -6.41 1.41
C SER A 46 -12.87 -6.41 2.04
N TYR A 47 -12.25 -5.24 2.26
CA TYR A 47 -10.95 -5.12 2.90
C TYR A 47 -11.01 -5.14 4.43
N ARG A 48 -12.21 -5.07 5.04
CA ARG A 48 -12.33 -5.00 6.51
C ARG A 48 -11.60 -6.14 7.22
N SER A 49 -11.76 -7.38 6.76
CA SER A 49 -11.10 -8.55 7.36
C SER A 49 -9.58 -8.49 7.26
N TYR A 50 -9.05 -7.89 6.19
CA TYR A 50 -7.62 -7.70 6.01
C TYR A 50 -7.07 -6.64 6.98
N PHE A 51 -7.79 -5.55 7.20
CA PHE A 51 -7.43 -4.55 8.23
C PHE A 51 -7.48 -5.15 9.64
N GLU A 52 -8.54 -5.89 9.96
CA GLU A 52 -8.68 -6.60 11.25
C GLU A 52 -7.53 -7.58 11.49
N ALA A 53 -7.12 -8.35 10.47
CA ALA A 53 -6.01 -9.29 10.58
C ALA A 53 -4.67 -8.62 10.93
N HIS A 54 -4.54 -7.31 10.69
CA HIS A 54 -3.36 -6.51 11.06
C HIS A 54 -3.62 -5.62 12.29
N GLY A 55 -4.73 -5.80 13.01
CA GLY A 55 -5.06 -5.06 14.23
C GLY A 55 -5.71 -3.69 14.01
N PHE A 56 -6.11 -3.36 12.79
CA PHE A 56 -6.66 -2.06 12.41
C PHE A 56 -8.16 -2.07 12.08
N GLY A 57 -8.92 -3.08 12.50
CA GLY A 57 -10.36 -3.15 12.17
C GLY A 57 -11.19 -2.05 12.86
N ALA A 58 -10.87 -1.67 14.10
CA ALA A 58 -11.53 -0.53 14.75
C ALA A 58 -11.24 0.80 14.02
N MET A 59 -10.02 0.97 13.50
CA MET A 59 -9.66 2.12 12.66
C MET A 59 -10.44 2.11 11.34
N PHE A 60 -10.58 0.94 10.70
CA PHE A 60 -11.39 0.77 9.49
C PHE A 60 -12.84 1.19 9.74
N ASP A 61 -13.47 0.70 10.81
CA ASP A 61 -14.86 1.03 11.13
C ASP A 61 -15.05 2.54 11.41
N ALA A 62 -14.10 3.16 12.10
CA ALA A 62 -14.10 4.61 12.34
C ALA A 62 -13.94 5.42 11.04
N LEU A 63 -13.06 4.99 10.13
CA LEU A 63 -12.88 5.62 8.82
C LEU A 63 -14.14 5.49 7.95
N VAL A 64 -14.79 4.32 7.94
CA VAL A 64 -16.05 4.10 7.23
C VAL A 64 -17.13 5.05 7.73
N GLU A 65 -17.25 5.23 9.05
CA GLU A 65 -18.20 6.17 9.63
C GLU A 65 -17.89 7.62 9.24
N ALA A 66 -16.63 8.06 9.41
CA ALA A 66 -16.20 9.41 9.10
C ALA A 66 -16.41 9.76 7.61
N ARG A 67 -16.12 8.83 6.71
CA ARG A 67 -16.24 9.03 5.26
C ARG A 67 -17.67 9.13 4.74
N LYS A 68 -18.69 8.94 5.60
CA LYS A 68 -20.09 9.27 5.26
C LYS A 68 -20.33 10.77 5.11
N SER A 69 -19.54 11.60 5.81
CA SER A 69 -19.74 13.05 5.88
C SER A 69 -18.48 13.87 5.64
N LEU A 70 -17.29 13.27 5.72
CA LEU A 70 -16.02 13.96 5.50
C LEU A 70 -15.36 13.58 4.17
N PRO A 71 -14.74 14.55 3.47
CA PRO A 71 -13.86 14.26 2.33
C PRO A 71 -12.60 13.48 2.77
N LEU A 72 -11.90 12.85 1.83
CA LEU A 72 -10.85 11.85 2.14
C LEU A 72 -9.67 12.50 2.85
N GLU A 73 -9.34 13.70 2.40
CA GLU A 73 -8.29 14.59 2.86
C GLU A 73 -8.47 14.92 4.36
N ASN A 74 -9.72 14.99 4.83
CA ASN A 74 -10.04 15.29 6.23
C ASN A 74 -9.96 14.05 7.14
N CYS A 75 -9.73 12.87 6.58
CA CYS A 75 -9.63 11.61 7.32
C CYS A 75 -8.17 11.11 7.45
N LEU A 76 -7.19 11.78 6.86
CA LEU A 76 -5.82 11.27 6.77
C LEU A 76 -5.20 11.00 8.14
N ASP A 77 -5.38 11.90 9.10
CA ASP A 77 -4.80 11.78 10.43
C ASP A 77 -5.47 10.70 11.31
N MET A 78 -6.61 10.16 10.88
CA MET A 78 -7.20 8.97 11.51
C MET A 78 -6.41 7.70 11.24
N VAL A 79 -5.49 7.73 10.25
CA VAL A 79 -4.56 6.63 9.95
C VAL A 79 -3.24 6.89 10.70
N PRO A 80 -2.92 6.11 11.76
CA PRO A 80 -1.62 6.16 12.40
C PRO A 80 -0.50 5.85 11.40
N LEU A 81 0.68 6.40 11.60
CA LEU A 81 1.82 6.14 10.69
C LEU A 81 2.18 4.66 10.62
N GLU A 82 2.04 3.92 11.72
CA GLU A 82 2.23 2.47 11.77
C GLU A 82 1.25 1.73 10.85
N ALA A 83 -0.01 2.16 10.78
CA ALA A 83 -0.98 1.59 9.85
C ALA A 83 -0.60 1.89 8.40
N ALA A 84 -0.13 3.11 8.11
CA ALA A 84 0.35 3.48 6.79
C ALA A 84 1.52 2.59 6.34
N LYS A 85 2.50 2.37 7.22
CA LYS A 85 3.65 1.47 6.99
C LYS A 85 3.25 -0.01 6.89
N THR A 86 2.15 -0.42 7.51
CA THR A 86 1.66 -1.81 7.41
C THR A 86 1.04 -2.11 6.05
N PHE A 87 0.38 -1.12 5.42
CA PHE A 87 -0.37 -1.32 4.18
C PHE A 87 0.30 -0.76 2.93
N ALA A 88 1.44 -0.08 3.09
CA ALA A 88 2.26 0.44 2.01
C ALA A 88 3.73 0.40 2.41
N VAL A 89 4.60 0.10 1.46
CA VAL A 89 6.06 0.12 1.64
C VAL A 89 6.49 1.57 1.77
N CYS A 90 6.97 1.98 2.95
CA CYS A 90 7.27 3.39 3.24
C CYS A 90 8.60 3.51 3.96
N GLY A 91 9.50 4.35 3.44
CA GLY A 91 10.77 4.60 4.09
C GLY A 91 11.74 5.41 3.24
N THR A 92 13.00 5.34 3.63
CA THR A 92 14.13 5.78 2.81
C THR A 92 14.27 4.93 1.55
N TRP A 93 15.08 5.42 0.61
CA TRP A 93 15.33 4.71 -0.65
C TRP A 93 15.84 3.29 -0.42
N ASP A 94 16.81 3.11 0.50
CA ASP A 94 17.37 1.81 0.86
C ASP A 94 16.32 0.90 1.53
N GLU A 95 15.59 1.41 2.52
CA GLU A 95 14.56 0.64 3.24
C GLU A 95 13.46 0.14 2.30
N VAL A 96 12.98 0.99 1.39
CA VAL A 96 11.95 0.63 0.40
C VAL A 96 12.49 -0.41 -0.59
N GLY A 97 13.74 -0.27 -1.02
CA GLY A 97 14.41 -1.26 -1.89
C GLY A 97 14.50 -2.64 -1.23
N GLU A 98 15.00 -2.70 -0.01
CA GLU A 98 15.13 -3.95 0.77
C GLU A 98 13.77 -4.63 1.00
N GLU A 99 12.74 -3.84 1.33
CA GLU A 99 11.39 -4.37 1.56
C GLU A 99 10.76 -4.90 0.27
N ILE A 100 10.90 -4.19 -0.87
CA ILE A 100 10.42 -4.67 -2.17
C ILE A 100 11.11 -5.98 -2.55
N VAL A 101 12.43 -6.09 -2.37
CA VAL A 101 13.18 -7.34 -2.64
C VAL A 101 12.66 -8.47 -1.78
N THR A 102 12.40 -8.22 -0.49
CA THR A 102 11.85 -9.21 0.43
C THR A 102 10.47 -9.68 -0.02
N ILE A 103 9.56 -8.76 -0.36
CA ILE A 103 8.21 -9.09 -0.83
C ILE A 103 8.25 -9.85 -2.17
N ALA A 104 9.14 -9.46 -3.08
CA ALA A 104 9.27 -10.06 -4.40
C ALA A 104 9.65 -11.55 -4.35
N GLN A 105 10.26 -12.04 -3.27
CA GLN A 105 10.55 -13.48 -3.08
C GLN A 105 9.27 -14.34 -3.04
N HIS A 106 8.11 -13.75 -2.81
CA HIS A 106 6.83 -14.44 -2.73
C HIS A 106 5.99 -14.36 -4.03
N ALA A 107 6.55 -13.79 -5.11
CA ALA A 107 5.85 -13.59 -6.37
C ALA A 107 6.75 -13.80 -7.59
N ASN A 108 6.14 -14.00 -8.75
CA ASN A 108 6.88 -14.06 -10.02
C ASN A 108 7.16 -12.66 -10.58
N SER A 109 6.36 -11.67 -10.22
CA SER A 109 6.54 -10.28 -10.60
C SER A 109 5.90 -9.34 -9.59
N VAL A 110 6.33 -8.07 -9.62
CA VAL A 110 5.74 -7.00 -8.83
C VAL A 110 5.35 -5.83 -9.74
N CYS A 111 4.25 -5.18 -9.42
CA CYS A 111 3.88 -3.87 -9.93
C CYS A 111 3.93 -2.90 -8.75
N VAL A 112 4.85 -1.95 -8.78
CA VAL A 112 5.01 -0.96 -7.70
C VAL A 112 4.53 0.39 -8.22
N LYS A 113 3.62 1.00 -7.47
CA LYS A 113 3.07 2.32 -7.80
C LYS A 113 3.22 3.30 -6.63
N PRO A 114 3.26 4.62 -6.89
CA PRO A 114 3.16 5.60 -5.81
C PRO A 114 1.77 5.57 -5.16
N PRO A 115 1.61 6.19 -3.98
CA PRO A 115 0.29 6.47 -3.45
C PRO A 115 -0.34 7.60 -4.29
N MET A 116 -1.65 7.56 -4.53
CA MET A 116 -2.34 8.44 -5.49
C MET A 116 -3.48 9.27 -4.88
N TRP A 117 -3.81 9.04 -3.61
CA TRP A 117 -5.01 9.59 -2.98
C TRP A 117 -4.64 10.70 -2.00
N ALA A 118 -5.28 11.87 -2.14
CA ALA A 118 -4.97 13.09 -1.38
C ALA A 118 -3.50 13.51 -1.47
N ILE A 119 -2.91 13.38 -2.66
CA ILE A 119 -1.52 13.78 -2.96
C ILE A 119 -1.54 14.70 -4.17
N ASP A 120 -0.65 15.69 -4.17
CA ASP A 120 -0.47 16.59 -5.30
C ASP A 120 -0.03 15.79 -6.56
N PRO A 121 -0.63 16.02 -7.75
CA PRO A 121 -0.28 15.27 -8.95
C PRO A 121 1.21 15.34 -9.34
N LEU A 122 1.89 16.45 -9.05
CA LEU A 122 3.33 16.57 -9.28
C LEU A 122 4.11 15.67 -8.33
N GLU A 123 3.70 15.57 -7.07
CA GLU A 123 4.32 14.68 -6.09
C GLU A 123 4.08 13.20 -6.45
N VAL A 124 2.89 12.84 -6.95
CA VAL A 124 2.62 11.49 -7.49
C VAL A 124 3.58 11.17 -8.64
N LYS A 125 3.78 12.12 -9.57
CA LYS A 125 4.70 11.95 -10.69
C LYS A 125 6.15 11.77 -10.21
N GLN A 126 6.61 12.60 -9.27
CA GLN A 126 7.96 12.51 -8.70
C GLN A 126 8.19 11.16 -8.00
N GLN A 127 7.23 10.70 -7.20
CA GLN A 127 7.32 9.39 -6.55
C GLN A 127 7.33 8.24 -7.56
N GLY A 128 6.59 8.36 -8.66
CA GLY A 128 6.67 7.41 -9.77
C GLY A 128 8.07 7.33 -10.39
N GLU A 129 8.70 8.47 -10.64
CA GLU A 129 10.08 8.55 -11.15
C GLU A 129 11.10 7.96 -10.16
N GLU A 130 10.93 8.19 -8.85
CA GLU A 130 11.81 7.61 -7.82
C GLU A 130 11.66 6.09 -7.72
N ILE A 131 10.44 5.57 -7.80
CA ILE A 131 10.17 4.13 -7.84
C ILE A 131 10.77 3.51 -9.11
N GLU A 132 10.63 4.16 -10.27
CA GLU A 132 11.22 3.69 -11.53
C GLU A 132 12.74 3.59 -11.41
N LYS A 133 13.41 4.62 -10.88
CA LYS A 133 14.85 4.60 -10.62
C LYS A 133 15.25 3.50 -9.64
N LEU A 134 14.48 3.29 -8.58
CA LEU A 134 14.75 2.24 -7.60
C LEU A 134 14.69 0.83 -8.23
N LEU A 135 13.77 0.61 -9.17
CA LEU A 135 13.55 -0.70 -9.77
C LEU A 135 14.44 -0.99 -10.99
N LEU A 136 14.83 0.04 -11.75
CA LEU A 136 15.48 -0.10 -13.06
C LEU A 136 16.87 0.52 -13.15
N GLY A 137 17.27 1.33 -12.16
CA GLY A 137 18.61 1.94 -12.05
C GLY A 137 19.61 0.99 -11.40
#